data_AF-A0A418RQ36-F1
#
_entry.id   AF-A0A418RQ36-F1
#
_cell.length_a   1.000
_cell.length_b   1.000
_cell.length_c   1.000
_cell.angle_alpha   90.00
_cell.angle_beta   90.00
_cell.angle_gamma   90.00
#
_symmetry.space_group_name_H-M   'P 1'
#
loop_
_entity.id
_entity.type
_entity.pdbx_description
1 polymer ?
#
loop_
_entity_poly.entity_id
_entity_poly.type
_entity_poly.pdbx_seq_one_letter_code
_entity_poly.pdbx_strand_id
1 'polypeptide(L)'
;MEDFAGAYLARKSDITALPKNQKHTIAIFHLGGIAVECRLKSLLLDYHKINNFSENSNRPKDSLYNQPVVNPSHGLLTALKRMPDFYKKAKSDHQLLIHLQAILYPLCSTEVDYISLRYIPHTTQSQEDWQKSFDYVCGWLEKNGKTI
;
A
#
# COMPACT_ATOMS: atom_id res chain seq x y z
N MET A 1 2.14 -18.71 -6.50
CA MET A 1 2.69 -17.50 -5.89
C MET A 1 1.82 -16.34 -6.31
N GLU A 2 1.32 -15.55 -5.36
CA GLU A 2 0.54 -14.35 -5.70
C GLU A 2 1.45 -13.28 -6.30
N ASP A 3 1.11 -12.78 -7.50
CA ASP A 3 1.86 -11.73 -8.17
C ASP A 3 1.42 -10.34 -7.66
N PHE A 4 1.95 -9.94 -6.50
CA PHE A 4 1.65 -8.64 -5.92
C PHE A 4 2.21 -7.46 -6.73
N ALA A 5 3.34 -7.65 -7.41
CA ALA A 5 3.95 -6.61 -8.24
C ALA A 5 3.08 -6.33 -9.48
N GLY A 6 2.64 -7.38 -10.18
CA GLY A 6 1.71 -7.27 -11.29
C GLY A 6 0.36 -6.73 -10.85
N ALA A 7 -0.18 -7.17 -9.70
CA ALA A 7 -1.41 -6.63 -9.16
C ALA A 7 -1.32 -5.12 -8.84
N TYR A 8 -0.19 -4.65 -8.29
CA TYR A 8 0.05 -3.21 -8.09
C TYR A 8 -0.05 -2.44 -9.41
N LEU A 9 0.64 -2.90 -10.46
CA LEU A 9 0.64 -2.23 -11.76
C LEU A 9 -0.76 -2.24 -12.41
N ALA A 10 -1.46 -3.37 -12.36
CA ALA A 10 -2.81 -3.50 -12.89
C ALA A 10 -3.77 -2.53 -12.19
N ARG A 11 -3.78 -2.49 -10.85
CA ARG A 11 -4.65 -1.58 -10.08
C ARG A 11 -4.32 -0.11 -10.30
N LYS A 12 -3.03 0.23 -10.42
CA LYS A 12 -2.59 1.59 -10.77
C LYS A 12 -3.02 1.98 -12.19
N SER A 13 -3.13 1.02 -13.11
CA SER A 13 -3.68 1.26 -14.46
C SER A 13 -5.20 1.37 -14.45
N ASP A 14 -5.89 0.59 -13.62
CA ASP A 14 -7.36 0.64 -13.55
C ASP A 14 -7.84 2.02 -13.11
N ILE A 15 -7.20 2.61 -12.08
CA ILE A 15 -7.58 3.94 -11.59
C ILE A 15 -7.38 5.05 -12.63
N THR A 16 -6.42 4.91 -13.55
CA THR A 16 -6.18 5.90 -14.63
C THR A 16 -7.10 5.68 -15.82
N ALA A 17 -7.60 4.46 -16.02
CA ALA A 17 -8.51 4.09 -17.10
C ALA A 17 -9.99 4.42 -16.79
N LEU A 18 -10.34 4.65 -15.53
CA LEU A 18 -11.73 4.97 -15.15
C LEU A 18 -12.21 6.30 -15.81
N PRO A 19 -13.39 6.31 -16.45
CA PRO A 19 -13.89 7.50 -17.15
C PRO A 19 -14.04 8.71 -16.23
N LYS A 20 -13.39 9.82 -16.59
CA LYS A 20 -13.41 11.08 -15.80
C LYS A 20 -14.79 11.73 -15.69
N ASN A 21 -15.70 11.43 -16.62
CA ASN A 21 -17.06 11.95 -16.66
C ASN A 21 -18.05 11.14 -15.81
N GLN A 22 -17.59 10.09 -15.12
CA GLN A 22 -18.40 9.27 -14.23
C GLN A 22 -17.94 9.43 -12.77
N LYS A 23 -18.88 9.27 -11.82
CA LYS A 23 -18.60 9.37 -10.37
C LYS A 23 -18.01 8.07 -9.83
N HIS A 24 -16.75 7.78 -10.16
CA HIS A 24 -16.05 6.56 -9.74
C HIS A 24 -15.18 6.72 -8.48
N THR A 25 -15.35 7.81 -7.72
CA THR A 25 -14.47 8.15 -6.58
C THR A 25 -14.27 7.00 -5.58
N ILE A 26 -15.35 6.30 -5.22
CA ILE A 26 -15.24 5.13 -4.32
C ILE A 26 -14.36 4.04 -4.92
N ALA A 27 -14.57 3.70 -6.19
CA ALA A 27 -13.78 2.68 -6.88
C ALA A 27 -12.30 3.10 -6.97
N ILE A 28 -12.03 4.36 -7.29
CA ILE A 28 -10.67 4.92 -7.34
C ILE A 28 -9.99 4.79 -6.00
N PHE A 29 -10.66 5.19 -4.91
CA PHE A 29 -10.11 5.10 -3.56
C PHE A 29 -9.84 3.66 -3.14
N HIS A 30 -10.79 2.77 -3.40
CA HIS A 30 -10.67 1.34 -3.09
C HIS A 30 -9.51 0.69 -3.86
N LEU A 31 -9.48 0.84 -5.18
CA LEU A 31 -8.46 0.25 -6.05
C LEU A 31 -7.08 0.85 -5.79
N GLY A 32 -7.01 2.14 -5.49
CA GLY A 32 -5.75 2.79 -5.10
C GLY A 32 -5.20 2.27 -3.78
N GLY A 33 -6.06 2.06 -2.77
CA GLY A 33 -5.65 1.41 -1.53
C GLY A 33 -5.13 0.00 -1.76
N ILE A 34 -5.81 -0.79 -2.61
CA ILE A 34 -5.33 -2.13 -3.01
C ILE A 34 -3.98 -2.04 -3.74
N ALA A 35 -3.79 -1.06 -4.62
CA ALA A 35 -2.52 -0.88 -5.32
C ALA A 35 -1.38 -0.68 -4.31
N VAL A 36 -1.54 0.22 -3.34
CA VAL A 36 -0.53 0.46 -2.29
C VAL A 36 -0.31 -0.79 -1.41
N GLU A 37 -1.38 -1.51 -1.07
CA GLU A 37 -1.30 -2.79 -0.34
C GLU A 37 -0.43 -3.81 -1.09
N CYS A 38 -0.73 -4.06 -2.37
CA CYS A 38 0.01 -4.98 -3.23
C CYS A 38 1.47 -4.55 -3.35
N ARG A 39 1.73 -3.25 -3.52
CA ARG A 39 3.12 -2.75 -3.59
C ARG A 39 3.88 -3.05 -2.30
N LEU A 40 3.29 -2.78 -1.15
CA LEU A 40 3.92 -3.05 0.15
C LEU A 40 4.14 -4.54 0.40
N LYS A 41 3.21 -5.40 -0.01
CA LYS A 41 3.36 -6.87 0.06
C LYS A 41 4.51 -7.36 -0.81
N SER A 42 4.61 -6.88 -2.05
CA SER A 42 5.74 -7.18 -2.94
C SER A 42 7.07 -6.78 -2.30
N LEU A 43 7.18 -5.54 -1.80
CA LEU A 43 8.40 -5.06 -1.16
C LEU A 43 8.74 -5.85 0.11
N LEU A 44 7.75 -6.35 0.85
CA LEU A 44 7.95 -7.18 2.04
C LEU A 44 8.53 -8.55 1.69
N LEU A 45 8.06 -9.18 0.61
CA LEU A 45 8.64 -10.43 0.11
C LEU A 45 10.09 -10.22 -0.34
N ASP A 46 10.34 -9.15 -1.11
CA ASP A 46 11.69 -8.77 -1.56
C ASP A 46 12.62 -8.49 -0.38
N TYR A 47 12.15 -7.71 0.61
CA TYR A 47 12.89 -7.35 1.82
C TYR A 47 13.38 -8.59 2.56
N HIS A 48 12.50 -9.58 2.74
CA HIS A 48 12.82 -10.82 3.45
C HIS A 48 13.48 -11.89 2.58
N LYS A 49 13.64 -11.65 1.27
CA LYS A 49 14.19 -12.61 0.29
C LYS A 49 13.42 -13.94 0.31
N ILE A 50 12.10 -13.83 0.25
CA ILE A 50 11.17 -14.96 0.20
C ILE A 50 10.23 -14.81 -0.99
N ASN A 51 9.64 -15.94 -1.36
CA ASN A 51 8.81 -16.05 -2.54
C ASN A 51 7.31 -16.05 -2.19
N ASN A 52 6.96 -16.54 -1.00
CA ASN A 52 5.60 -16.54 -0.49
C ASN A 52 5.57 -16.21 1.00
N PHE A 53 4.45 -15.69 1.48
CA PHE A 53 4.22 -15.59 2.92
C PHE A 53 4.22 -16.98 3.57
N SER A 54 4.52 -17.00 4.87
CA SER A 54 4.77 -18.20 5.69
C SER A 54 6.13 -18.88 5.45
N GLU A 55 6.90 -18.47 4.44
CA GLU A 55 8.32 -18.83 4.34
C GLU A 55 9.15 -18.10 5.41
N ASN A 56 10.26 -18.71 5.82
CA ASN A 56 11.19 -18.10 6.75
C ASN A 56 11.98 -16.98 6.06
N SER A 57 12.13 -15.84 6.75
CA SER A 57 12.97 -14.74 6.25
C SER A 57 14.41 -15.21 6.03
N ASN A 58 14.93 -14.94 4.84
CA ASN A 58 16.33 -15.17 4.45
C ASN A 58 17.18 -13.90 4.53
N ARG A 59 16.66 -12.80 5.12
CA ARG A 59 17.40 -11.54 5.32
C ARG A 59 18.30 -11.65 6.56
N PRO A 60 19.64 -11.70 6.42
CA PRO A 60 20.53 -11.79 7.58
C PRO A 60 20.45 -10.53 8.44
N LYS A 61 20.64 -10.67 9.75
CA LYS A 61 20.62 -9.56 10.74
C LYS A 61 19.27 -8.89 10.94
N ASP A 62 18.23 -9.31 10.23
CA ASP A 62 16.85 -8.91 10.51
C ASP A 62 16.29 -9.71 11.69
N SER A 63 15.41 -9.11 12.48
CA SER A 63 14.83 -9.76 13.66
C SER A 63 13.96 -10.96 13.31
N LEU A 64 13.44 -11.04 12.07
CA LEU A 64 12.68 -12.19 11.58
C LEU A 64 13.56 -13.23 10.89
N TYR A 65 14.88 -13.11 10.86
CA TYR A 65 15.76 -14.11 10.24
C TYR A 65 15.46 -15.52 10.75
N ASN A 66 15.28 -16.47 9.81
CA ASN A 66 14.87 -17.85 10.07
C ASN A 66 13.53 -18.01 10.82
N GLN A 67 12.66 -17.01 10.75
CA GLN A 67 11.29 -17.05 11.29
C GLN A 67 10.27 -16.78 10.17
N PRO A 68 9.05 -17.34 10.28
CA PRO A 68 8.04 -17.22 9.24
C PRO A 68 7.55 -15.78 9.09
N VAL A 69 7.50 -15.29 7.86
CA VAL A 69 6.98 -13.95 7.55
C VAL A 69 5.49 -14.06 7.26
N VAL A 70 4.68 -13.53 8.18
CA VAL A 70 3.22 -13.56 8.07
C VAL A 70 2.74 -12.52 7.03
N ASN A 71 1.64 -12.82 6.33
CA ASN A 71 0.96 -11.85 5.46
C ASN A 71 0.38 -10.69 6.31
N PRO A 72 0.59 -9.41 5.93
CA PRO A 72 0.04 -8.27 6.68
C PRO A 72 -1.48 -8.05 6.48
N SER A 73 -2.16 -8.92 5.72
CA SER A 73 -3.55 -8.72 5.29
C SER A 73 -3.68 -7.35 4.60
N HIS A 74 -4.62 -6.51 5.03
CA HIS A 74 -4.86 -5.17 4.50
C HIS A 74 -4.07 -4.06 5.22
N GLY A 75 -3.27 -4.42 6.23
CA GLY A 75 -2.59 -3.46 7.11
C GLY A 75 -1.38 -2.79 6.47
N LEU A 76 -1.55 -1.62 5.86
CA LEU A 76 -0.47 -0.87 5.19
C LEU A 76 0.69 -0.53 6.14
N LEU A 77 0.37 0.02 7.32
CA LEU A 77 1.38 0.33 8.33
C LEU A 77 2.03 -0.92 8.93
N THR A 78 1.29 -2.02 9.03
CA THR A 78 1.81 -3.31 9.49
C THR A 78 2.85 -3.85 8.51
N ALA A 79 2.59 -3.76 7.20
CA ALA A 79 3.54 -4.15 6.17
C ALA A 79 4.85 -3.34 6.27
N LEU A 80 4.75 -2.02 6.44
CA LEU A 80 5.93 -1.16 6.66
C LEU A 80 6.72 -1.58 7.90
N LYS A 81 6.05 -1.73 9.06
CA LYS A 81 6.72 -2.08 10.34
C LYS A 81 7.45 -3.43 10.30
N ARG A 82 7.04 -4.35 9.42
CA ARG A 82 7.72 -5.63 9.20
C ARG A 82 9.01 -5.51 8.38
N MET A 83 9.32 -4.33 7.86
CA MET A 83 10.59 -3.99 7.21
C MET A 83 11.31 -2.89 8.02
N PRO A 84 11.98 -3.20 9.16
CA PRO A 84 12.50 -2.19 10.08
C PRO A 84 13.35 -1.07 9.46
N ASP A 85 14.28 -1.40 8.56
CA ASP A 85 15.14 -0.40 7.89
C ASP A 85 14.31 0.51 6.98
N PHE A 86 13.36 -0.07 6.25
CA PHE A 86 12.45 0.65 5.37
C PHE A 86 11.48 1.53 6.17
N TYR A 87 10.99 1.03 7.30
CA TYR A 87 10.13 1.77 8.22
C TYR A 87 10.86 2.93 8.89
N LYS A 88 12.14 2.75 9.24
CA LYS A 88 12.97 3.84 9.76
C LYS A 88 13.04 4.99 8.75
N LYS A 89 13.24 4.67 7.47
CA LYS A 89 13.25 5.65 6.38
C LYS A 89 11.88 6.31 6.20
N ALA A 90 10.81 5.53 6.26
CA ALA A 90 9.43 6.03 6.22
C ALA A 90 9.14 7.01 7.37
N LYS A 91 9.58 6.70 8.58
CA LYS A 91 9.43 7.58 9.76
C LYS A 91 10.20 8.90 9.65
N SER A 92 11.32 8.91 8.94
CA SER A 92 12.06 10.16 8.68
C SER A 92 11.32 11.09 7.72
N ASP A 93 10.33 10.57 6.99
CA ASP A 93 9.49 11.32 6.06
C ASP A 93 8.06 11.47 6.62
N HIS A 94 7.83 12.53 7.39
CA HIS A 94 6.53 12.78 8.02
C HIS A 94 5.39 12.90 7.00
N GLN A 95 5.67 13.39 5.79
CA GLN A 95 4.66 13.55 4.74
C GLN A 95 4.18 12.20 4.22
N LEU A 96 5.08 11.21 4.11
CA LEU A 96 4.68 9.86 3.74
C LEU A 96 3.61 9.29 4.67
N LEU A 97 3.78 9.43 5.99
CA LEU A 97 2.83 8.86 6.96
C LEU A 97 1.46 9.56 6.90
N ILE A 98 1.45 10.87 6.66
CA ILE A 98 0.22 11.64 6.45
C ILE A 98 -0.50 11.17 5.18
N HIS A 99 0.21 11.08 4.06
CA HIS A 99 -0.38 10.62 2.80
C HIS A 99 -0.81 9.15 2.87
N LEU A 100 -0.05 8.28 3.54
CA LEU A 100 -0.42 6.89 3.75
C LEU A 100 -1.69 6.76 4.59
N GLN A 101 -1.88 7.63 5.59
CA GLN A 101 -3.12 7.69 6.36
C GLN A 101 -4.32 8.07 5.48
N ALA A 102 -4.14 9.00 4.53
CA ALA A 102 -5.18 9.35 3.56
C ALA A 102 -5.51 8.21 2.58
N ILE A 103 -4.55 7.34 2.26
CA ILE A 103 -4.82 6.12 1.50
C ILE A 103 -5.57 5.09 2.34
N LEU A 104 -5.16 4.91 3.59
CA LEU A 104 -5.82 3.96 4.50
C LEU A 104 -7.27 4.36 4.77
N TYR A 105 -7.52 5.65 4.99
CA TYR A 105 -8.83 6.22 5.35
C TYR A 105 -9.24 7.34 4.39
N PRO A 106 -9.65 6.97 3.17
CA PRO A 106 -9.90 7.93 2.10
C PRO A 106 -11.17 8.77 2.30
N LEU A 107 -12.02 8.42 3.27
CA LEU A 107 -13.19 9.20 3.64
C LEU A 107 -12.95 10.19 4.79
N CYS A 108 -11.69 10.40 5.18
CA CYS A 108 -11.31 11.23 6.33
C CYS A 108 -11.97 10.77 7.66
N SER A 109 -12.34 9.49 7.74
CA SER A 109 -12.86 8.82 8.93
C SER A 109 -11.97 7.63 9.26
N THR A 110 -11.64 7.44 10.54
CA THR A 110 -10.87 6.27 11.00
C THR A 110 -11.70 4.98 11.07
N GLU A 111 -12.99 5.04 10.76
CA GLU A 111 -13.90 3.88 10.84
C GLU A 111 -14.00 3.13 9.50
N VAL A 112 -13.77 3.82 8.38
CA VAL A 112 -13.94 3.26 7.04
C VAL A 112 -12.61 3.27 6.31
N ASP A 113 -11.97 2.11 6.28
CA ASP A 113 -10.77 1.91 5.49
C ASP A 113 -11.06 1.71 3.99
N TYR A 114 -10.01 1.77 3.17
CA TYR A 114 -10.12 1.55 1.73
C TYR A 114 -10.74 0.20 1.35
N ILE A 115 -10.72 -0.82 2.21
CA ILE A 115 -11.33 -2.12 1.95
C ILE A 115 -12.84 -2.09 2.18
N SER A 116 -13.27 -1.39 3.21
CA SER A 116 -14.67 -1.20 3.60
C SER A 116 -15.46 -0.40 2.57
N LEU A 117 -14.77 0.42 1.76
CA LEU A 117 -15.36 1.14 0.63
C LEU A 117 -16.15 0.29 -0.36
N ARG A 118 -15.89 -1.03 -0.43
CA ARG A 118 -16.68 -1.97 -1.25
C ARG A 118 -18.17 -1.96 -0.95
N TYR A 119 -18.54 -1.51 0.24
CA TYR A 119 -19.93 -1.45 0.71
C TYR A 119 -20.51 -0.03 0.72
N ILE A 120 -19.79 0.96 0.17
CA ILE A 120 -20.22 2.36 0.14
C ILE A 120 -20.56 2.76 -1.30
N PRO A 121 -21.77 3.26 -1.57
CA PRO A 121 -22.19 3.54 -2.94
C PRO A 121 -21.66 4.86 -3.51
N HIS A 122 -21.38 5.86 -2.68
CA HIS A 122 -20.93 7.18 -3.11
C HIS A 122 -20.19 7.94 -2.01
N THR A 123 -19.49 9.01 -2.39
CA THR A 123 -18.83 9.94 -1.47
C THR A 123 -18.87 11.37 -2.00
N THR A 124 -18.78 12.35 -1.11
CA THR A 124 -18.57 13.77 -1.42
C THR A 124 -17.10 14.20 -1.30
N GLN A 125 -16.22 13.28 -0.90
CA GLN A 125 -14.80 13.57 -0.70
C GLN A 125 -14.09 13.89 -2.01
N SER A 126 -13.13 14.81 -1.93
CA SER A 126 -12.33 15.26 -3.06
C SER A 126 -11.45 14.13 -3.58
N GLN A 127 -11.62 13.78 -4.85
CA GLN A 127 -10.71 12.86 -5.53
C GLN A 127 -9.31 13.47 -5.69
N GLU A 128 -9.22 14.79 -5.88
CA GLU A 128 -7.97 15.47 -6.21
C GLU A 128 -6.95 15.38 -5.06
N ASP A 129 -7.37 15.64 -3.83
CA ASP A 129 -6.47 15.63 -2.66
C ASP A 129 -6.03 14.21 -2.29
N TRP A 130 -6.94 13.25 -2.47
CA TRP A 130 -6.60 11.85 -2.36
C TRP A 130 -5.60 11.43 -3.45
N GLN A 131 -5.78 11.89 -4.70
CA GLN A 131 -4.87 11.57 -5.81
C GLN A 131 -3.46 12.10 -5.55
N LYS A 132 -3.33 13.33 -5.03
CA LYS A 132 -2.03 13.87 -4.59
C LYS A 132 -1.35 12.96 -3.56
N SER A 133 -2.13 12.44 -2.60
CA SER A 133 -1.63 11.49 -1.60
C SER A 133 -1.22 10.16 -2.21
N PHE A 134 -1.99 9.66 -3.17
CA PHE A 134 -1.70 8.40 -3.86
C PHE A 134 -0.43 8.50 -4.67
N ASP A 135 -0.26 9.58 -5.45
CA ASP A 135 0.92 9.82 -6.26
C ASP A 135 2.17 9.98 -5.39
N TYR A 136 2.05 10.69 -4.27
CA TYR A 136 3.13 10.83 -3.28
C TYR A 136 3.58 9.48 -2.74
N VAL A 137 2.64 8.66 -2.23
CA VAL A 137 2.94 7.34 -1.66
C VAL A 137 3.55 6.42 -2.71
N CYS A 138 2.99 6.37 -3.92
CA CYS A 138 3.53 5.56 -5.01
C CYS A 138 4.96 5.99 -5.38
N GLY A 139 5.19 7.28 -5.60
CA GLY A 139 6.51 7.80 -5.94
C GLY A 139 7.54 7.53 -4.84
N TRP A 140 7.14 7.63 -3.57
CA TRP A 140 8.00 7.31 -2.44
C TRP A 140 8.35 5.81 -2.40
N LEU A 141 7.36 4.92 -2.56
CA LEU A 141 7.58 3.47 -2.57
C LEU A 141 8.43 3.01 -3.76
N GLU A 142 8.25 3.61 -4.94
CA GLU A 142 9.06 3.34 -6.13
C GLU A 142 10.52 3.79 -5.94
N LYS A 143 10.73 5.01 -5.42
CA LYS A 143 12.06 5.55 -5.14
C LYS A 143 12.82 4.71 -4.13
N ASN A 144 12.17 4.36 -3.03
CA ASN A 144 12.83 3.72 -1.90
C ASN A 144 12.85 2.19 -2.00
N GLY A 145 11.93 1.58 -2.75
CA GLY A 145 11.91 0.13 -2.99
C GLY A 145 13.17 -0.39 -3.69
N LYS A 146 13.84 0.44 -4.50
CA LYS A 146 15.13 0.09 -5.15
C LYS A 146 16.29 -0.09 -4.17
N THR A 147 16.13 0.32 -2.91
CA THR A 147 17.19 0.32 -1.89
C THR A 147 16.98 -0.73 -0.80
N ILE A 148 16.02 -1.63 -0.99
CA ILE A 148 15.62 -2.68 -0.04
C ILE A 148 16.51 -3.92 -0.13
#